data_AF-A0A2K3NYM0-F1
#
_entry.id   AF-A0A2K3NYM0-F1
#
_cell.length_a   1.000
_cell.length_b   1.000
_cell.length_c   1.000
_cell.angle_alpha   90.00
_cell.angle_beta   90.00
_cell.angle_gamma   90.00
#
_symmetry.space_group_name_H-M   'P 1'
#
loop_
_entity.id
_entity.type
_entity.pdbx_description
1 polymer ?
#
loop_
_entity_poly.entity_id
_entity_poly.type
_entity_poly.pdbx_seq_one_letter_code
_entity_poly.pdbx_strand_id
1 'polypeptide(L)'
;MLSKLMDFLSACWRRRSSDRKSSDVSGKKEGLLWYKDAGQHLFGDYSMAVVQANNLLEDQSQIESGPLSFLDTGPYGTFVGVYDGHGGPETSRFVCDHLFQHLKRFATEHKSMSVEVIRKAYQATEEGFLGVVTKQWPINPQIAAVGSCCLVGVICGGSLYIANLGDSRAVLGRVVRATGEVLAIQLSPEHNVAIESVRQEMHSLHPDDPKIVVLKHNVWRVKGLIQVSPSVGSPFRATDNQL
;
A
#
# COMPACT_ATOMS: atom_id res chain seq x y z
N MET A 1 13.88 -27.66 -23.04
CA MET A 1 13.90 -26.28 -22.50
C MET A 1 12.86 -25.35 -23.14
N LEU A 2 12.47 -25.55 -24.41
CA LEU A 2 11.40 -24.76 -25.04
C LEU A 2 9.97 -25.01 -24.50
N SER A 3 9.65 -26.21 -23.99
CA SER A 3 8.27 -26.51 -23.55
C SER A 3 7.87 -25.71 -22.30
N LYS A 4 8.79 -25.53 -21.34
CA LYS A 4 8.52 -24.76 -20.11
C LYS A 4 8.31 -23.27 -20.37
N LEU A 5 8.93 -22.71 -21.41
CA LEU A 5 8.72 -21.32 -21.82
C LEU A 5 7.36 -21.15 -22.53
N MET A 6 6.92 -22.15 -23.31
CA MET A 6 5.60 -22.15 -23.93
C MET A 6 4.47 -22.36 -22.92
N ASP A 7 4.69 -23.13 -21.85
CA ASP A 7 3.71 -23.29 -20.77
C ASP A 7 3.46 -21.95 -20.05
N PHE A 8 4.51 -21.17 -19.81
CA PHE A 8 4.41 -19.83 -19.21
C PHE A 8 3.65 -18.83 -20.09
N LEU A 9 3.84 -18.90 -21.42
CA LEU A 9 3.12 -18.05 -22.38
C LEU A 9 1.67 -18.50 -22.63
N SER A 10 1.38 -19.80 -22.47
CA SER A 10 0.02 -20.35 -22.66
C SER A 10 -0.97 -19.96 -21.54
N ALA A 11 -0.46 -19.68 -20.33
CA ALA A 11 -1.26 -19.22 -19.20
C ALA A 11 -1.84 -17.81 -19.45
N CYS A 12 -1.15 -16.97 -20.23
CA CYS A 12 -1.58 -15.62 -20.56
C CYS A 12 -2.61 -15.54 -21.70
N TRP A 13 -2.83 -16.62 -22.45
CA TRP A 13 -3.66 -16.60 -23.68
C TRP A 13 -4.81 -17.61 -23.73
N ARG A 14 -5.22 -18.20 -22.60
CA ARG A 14 -6.48 -18.97 -22.59
C ARG A 14 -7.68 -18.04 -22.76
N ARG A 15 -8.11 -17.91 -24.01
CA ARG A 15 -9.40 -17.38 -24.45
C ARG A 15 -10.52 -18.12 -23.71
N ARG A 16 -11.09 -17.50 -22.67
CA ARG A 16 -12.04 -18.16 -21.79
C ARG A 16 -13.44 -18.12 -22.39
N SER A 17 -13.82 -19.25 -22.96
CA SER A 17 -15.20 -19.71 -23.12
C SER A 17 -16.01 -19.42 -21.85
N SER A 18 -17.22 -18.91 -22.04
CA SER A 18 -18.28 -18.75 -21.05
C SER A 18 -18.40 -20.01 -20.19
N ASP A 19 -17.88 -19.95 -18.96
CA ASP A 19 -18.29 -20.87 -17.90
C ASP A 19 -18.17 -20.15 -16.55
N ARG A 20 -19.34 -19.72 -16.06
CA ARG A 20 -19.56 -19.16 -14.73
C ARG A 20 -19.31 -20.25 -13.69
N LYS A 21 -18.06 -20.40 -13.24
CA LYS A 21 -17.71 -21.22 -12.08
C LYS A 21 -17.35 -20.32 -10.91
N SER A 22 -18.13 -20.51 -9.83
CA SER A 22 -17.90 -20.14 -8.43
C SER A 22 -16.57 -19.42 -8.18
N SER A 23 -16.64 -18.14 -7.81
CA SER A 23 -15.49 -17.36 -7.39
C SER A 23 -14.80 -18.05 -6.22
N ASP A 24 -13.55 -18.46 -6.43
CA ASP A 24 -12.66 -18.93 -5.37
C ASP A 24 -12.32 -17.72 -4.50
N VAL A 25 -13.08 -17.53 -3.42
CA VAL A 25 -13.06 -16.29 -2.61
C VAL A 25 -11.69 -16.09 -1.94
N SER A 26 -10.98 -17.18 -1.62
CA SER A 26 -9.79 -17.21 -0.76
C SER A 26 -8.42 -17.15 -1.48
N GLY A 27 -8.36 -16.99 -2.80
CA GLY A 27 -7.09 -16.99 -3.53
C GLY A 27 -6.39 -18.37 -3.52
N LYS A 28 -5.27 -18.48 -4.23
CA LYS A 28 -4.50 -19.72 -4.40
C LYS A 28 -3.10 -19.58 -3.81
N LYS A 29 -2.53 -20.67 -3.30
CA LYS A 29 -1.17 -20.72 -2.75
C LYS A 29 -0.35 -21.83 -3.39
N GLU A 30 0.81 -21.48 -3.93
CA GLU A 30 1.80 -22.39 -4.51
C GLU A 30 3.18 -22.09 -3.91
N GLY A 31 3.58 -22.87 -2.91
CA GLY A 31 4.84 -22.63 -2.17
C GLY A 31 4.84 -21.27 -1.47
N LEU A 32 5.74 -20.39 -1.89
CA LEU A 32 5.89 -19.01 -1.40
C LEU A 32 5.02 -17.99 -2.14
N LEU A 33 4.35 -18.39 -3.23
CA LEU A 33 3.45 -17.55 -4.00
C LEU A 33 2.02 -17.70 -3.48
N TRP A 34 1.37 -16.58 -3.19
CA TRP A 34 -0.08 -16.47 -3.07
C TRP A 34 -0.60 -15.56 -4.18
N TYR A 35 -1.73 -15.90 -4.80
CA TYR A 35 -2.27 -15.10 -5.89
C TYR A 35 -3.78 -15.28 -6.10
N LYS A 36 -4.37 -14.33 -6.82
CA LYS A 36 -5.77 -14.30 -7.25
C LYS A 36 -5.84 -13.69 -8.65
N ASP A 37 -5.96 -14.53 -9.67
CA ASP A 37 -5.89 -14.10 -11.09
C ASP A 37 -7.20 -13.54 -11.66
N ALA A 38 -8.33 -13.80 -11.01
CA ALA A 38 -9.65 -13.53 -11.58
C ALA A 38 -10.58 -12.94 -10.52
N GLY A 39 -10.21 -11.76 -10.00
CA GLY A 39 -11.09 -10.94 -9.19
C GLY A 39 -11.97 -10.05 -10.06
N GLN A 40 -13.23 -9.90 -9.69
CA GLN A 40 -14.13 -8.90 -10.27
C GLN A 40 -14.39 -7.80 -9.26
N HIS A 41 -14.40 -6.56 -9.73
CA HIS A 41 -14.78 -5.40 -8.95
C HIS A 41 -15.71 -4.49 -9.77
N LEU A 42 -16.28 -3.46 -9.14
CA LEU A 42 -17.33 -2.63 -9.76
C LEU A 42 -16.91 -1.98 -11.09
N PHE A 43 -15.61 -1.77 -11.29
CA PHE A 43 -15.05 -1.05 -12.43
C PHE A 43 -14.12 -1.88 -13.32
N GLY A 44 -14.08 -3.21 -13.15
CA GLY A 44 -13.26 -4.07 -13.98
C GLY A 44 -12.84 -5.39 -13.32
N ASP A 45 -11.83 -5.99 -13.92
CA ASP A 45 -11.17 -7.18 -13.42
C ASP A 45 -9.86 -6.80 -12.71
N TYR A 46 -9.49 -7.56 -11.69
CA TYR A 46 -8.21 -7.43 -11.02
C TYR A 46 -7.52 -8.77 -10.86
N SER A 47 -6.20 -8.70 -10.77
CA SER A 47 -5.37 -9.78 -10.27
C SER A 47 -4.45 -9.26 -9.18
N MET A 48 -4.02 -10.16 -8.31
CA MET A 48 -3.19 -9.84 -7.17
C MET A 48 -2.27 -11.01 -6.88
N ALA A 49 -1.00 -10.74 -6.55
CA ALA A 49 -0.05 -11.76 -6.18
C ALA A 49 0.91 -11.24 -5.11
N VAL A 50 1.35 -12.13 -4.24
CA VAL A 50 2.33 -11.89 -3.17
C VAL A 50 3.33 -13.05 -3.21
N VAL A 51 4.61 -12.73 -3.24
CA VAL A 51 5.69 -13.72 -3.19
C VAL A 51 6.48 -13.48 -1.92
N GLN A 52 6.51 -14.48 -1.04
CA GLN A 52 7.23 -14.38 0.22
C GLN A 52 8.74 -14.52 0.00
N ALA A 53 9.50 -13.47 0.35
CA ALA A 53 10.96 -13.47 0.33
C ALA A 53 11.56 -13.73 1.72
N ASN A 54 11.01 -13.10 2.76
CA ASN A 54 11.49 -13.24 4.14
C ASN A 54 10.89 -14.48 4.83
N ASN A 55 11.58 -15.02 5.84
CA ASN A 55 11.07 -16.14 6.64
C ASN A 55 9.70 -15.83 7.28
N LEU A 56 9.52 -14.57 7.69
CA LEU A 56 8.26 -14.00 8.12
C LEU A 56 7.86 -12.97 7.07
N LEU A 57 6.71 -13.16 6.42
CA LEU A 57 6.16 -12.18 5.48
C LEU A 57 5.72 -10.93 6.27
N GLU A 58 6.42 -9.82 6.01
CA GLU A 58 6.10 -8.51 6.57
C GLU A 58 5.06 -7.79 5.70
N ASP A 59 5.10 -7.97 4.39
CA ASP A 59 4.14 -7.36 3.47
C ASP A 59 2.70 -7.80 3.75
N GLN A 60 1.80 -6.83 3.71
CA GLN A 60 0.36 -7.05 3.71
C GLN A 60 -0.25 -6.32 2.53
N SER A 61 -1.42 -6.77 2.11
CA SER A 61 -2.12 -6.15 0.99
C SER A 61 -3.59 -6.55 1.00
N GLN A 62 -4.45 -5.69 0.46
CA GLN A 62 -5.90 -5.89 0.50
C GLN A 62 -6.59 -5.27 -0.70
N ILE A 63 -7.73 -5.84 -1.09
CA ILE A 63 -8.62 -5.30 -2.11
C ILE A 63 -10.06 -5.46 -1.63
N GLU A 64 -10.78 -4.35 -1.54
CA GLU A 64 -12.16 -4.29 -1.10
C GLU A 64 -13.00 -3.59 -2.17
N SER A 65 -14.06 -4.23 -2.66
CA SER A 65 -14.94 -3.65 -3.67
C SER A 65 -16.39 -3.70 -3.21
N GLY A 66 -17.10 -2.58 -3.31
CA GLY A 66 -18.48 -2.44 -2.84
C GLY A 66 -18.70 -1.13 -2.08
N PRO A 67 -19.51 -1.13 -1.02
CA PRO A 67 -19.74 0.05 -0.20
C PRO A 67 -18.45 0.51 0.50
N LEU A 68 -18.01 1.72 0.20
CA LEU A 68 -16.89 2.41 0.86
C LEU A 68 -17.35 3.19 2.09
N SER A 69 -18.58 2.97 2.56
CA SER A 69 -19.13 3.52 3.80
C SER A 69 -20.01 2.48 4.49
N PHE A 70 -20.50 2.78 5.70
CA PHE A 70 -21.45 1.93 6.42
C PHE A 70 -22.91 2.21 6.06
N LEU A 71 -23.19 3.20 5.22
CA LEU A 71 -24.54 3.52 4.75
C LEU A 71 -24.80 2.84 3.40
N ASP A 72 -25.98 2.25 3.24
CA ASP A 72 -26.40 1.61 1.99
C ASP A 72 -26.41 2.57 0.79
N THR A 73 -26.65 3.85 1.05
CA THR A 73 -26.66 4.94 0.06
C THR A 73 -25.32 5.66 -0.10
N GLY A 74 -24.27 5.19 0.57
CA GLY A 74 -22.97 5.85 0.54
C GLY A 74 -22.14 5.54 -0.72
N PRO A 75 -20.91 6.07 -0.80
CA PRO A 75 -20.05 5.86 -1.95
C PRO A 75 -19.76 4.37 -2.18
N TYR A 76 -19.84 3.95 -3.44
CA TYR A 76 -19.40 2.63 -3.89
C TYR A 76 -18.11 2.76 -4.68
N GLY A 77 -17.23 1.77 -4.51
CA GLY A 77 -16.02 1.72 -5.29
C GLY A 77 -15.09 0.60 -4.91
N THR A 78 -13.81 0.78 -5.21
CA THR A 78 -12.76 -0.21 -4.95
C THR A 78 -11.62 0.45 -4.18
N PHE A 79 -11.27 -0.14 -3.05
CA PHE A 79 -10.09 0.19 -2.25
C PHE A 79 -9.03 -0.88 -2.50
N VAL A 80 -7.80 -0.44 -2.72
CA VAL A 80 -6.61 -1.29 -2.87
C VAL A 80 -5.55 -0.77 -1.91
N GLY A 81 -4.95 -1.67 -1.14
CA GLY A 81 -3.87 -1.35 -0.21
C GLY A 81 -2.66 -2.26 -0.42
N VAL A 82 -1.46 -1.67 -0.40
CA VAL A 82 -0.17 -2.36 -0.42
C VAL A 82 0.68 -1.80 0.72
N TYR A 83 1.11 -2.68 1.62
CA TYR A 83 1.76 -2.31 2.86
C TYR A 83 3.07 -3.09 3.01
N ASP A 84 4.20 -2.43 2.74
CA ASP A 84 5.55 -3.00 2.86
C ASP A 84 6.02 -2.82 4.31
N GLY A 85 5.97 -3.92 5.08
CA GLY A 85 6.31 -3.92 6.50
C GLY A 85 7.82 -4.09 6.71
N HIS A 86 8.37 -3.46 7.75
CA HIS A 86 9.78 -3.61 8.09
C HIS A 86 10.01 -3.61 9.60
N GLY A 87 10.99 -4.41 10.02
CA GLY A 87 11.35 -4.58 11.44
C GLY A 87 10.42 -5.55 12.17
N GLY A 88 9.40 -6.07 11.49
CA GLY A 88 8.29 -6.87 12.01
C GLY A 88 6.99 -6.62 11.21
N PRO A 89 6.06 -7.60 11.16
CA PRO A 89 4.80 -7.48 10.43
C PRO A 89 3.70 -6.72 11.20
N GLU A 90 3.96 -6.29 12.43
CA GLU A 90 2.93 -5.78 13.34
C GLU A 90 2.25 -4.53 12.78
N THR A 91 3.01 -3.59 12.21
CA THR A 91 2.45 -2.35 11.65
C THR A 91 1.66 -2.61 10.38
N SER A 92 2.21 -3.38 9.42
CA SER A 92 1.53 -3.67 8.16
C SER A 92 0.24 -4.47 8.37
N ARG A 93 0.22 -5.40 9.35
CA ARG A 93 -1.00 -6.10 9.78
C ARG A 93 -2.01 -5.16 10.41
N PHE A 94 -1.57 -4.30 11.33
CA PHE A 94 -2.46 -3.31 11.93
C PHE A 94 -3.11 -2.41 10.87
N VAL A 95 -2.32 -1.92 9.91
CA VAL A 95 -2.82 -1.13 8.78
C VAL A 95 -3.86 -1.92 7.98
N CYS A 96 -3.55 -3.18 7.64
CA CYS A 96 -4.45 -4.05 6.88
C CYS A 96 -5.79 -4.29 7.59
N ASP A 97 -5.78 -4.43 8.91
CA ASP A 97 -6.97 -4.70 9.71
C ASP A 97 -7.84 -3.44 9.94
N HIS A 98 -7.24 -2.24 9.96
CA HIS A 98 -7.92 -1.03 10.47
C HIS A 98 -8.16 0.06 9.41
N LEU A 99 -7.24 0.24 8.44
CA LEU A 99 -7.25 1.42 7.56
C LEU A 99 -8.55 1.52 6.75
N PHE A 100 -9.00 0.41 6.17
CA PHE A 100 -10.25 0.39 5.41
C PHE A 100 -11.48 0.66 6.30
N GLN A 101 -11.49 0.18 7.54
CA GLN A 101 -12.59 0.45 8.47
C GLN A 101 -12.63 1.93 8.87
N HIS A 102 -11.47 2.55 9.09
CA HIS A 102 -11.38 4.00 9.32
C HIS A 102 -11.83 4.79 8.10
N LEU A 103 -11.45 4.37 6.89
CA LEU A 103 -11.93 4.96 5.65
C LEU A 103 -13.45 4.87 5.53
N LYS A 104 -14.06 3.70 5.80
CA LYS A 104 -15.52 3.54 5.82
C LYS A 104 -16.20 4.43 6.84
N ARG A 105 -15.63 4.55 8.03
CA ARG A 105 -16.14 5.44 9.08
C ARG A 105 -16.16 6.89 8.61
N PHE A 106 -15.03 7.41 8.14
CA PHE A 106 -14.95 8.80 7.71
C PHE A 106 -15.75 9.07 6.43
N ALA A 107 -15.81 8.13 5.49
CA ALA A 107 -16.69 8.26 4.32
C ALA A 107 -18.18 8.30 4.70
N THR A 108 -18.56 7.62 5.79
CA THR A 108 -19.92 7.67 6.36
C THR A 108 -20.21 9.04 6.95
N GLU A 109 -19.31 9.55 7.78
CA GLU A 109 -19.43 10.87 8.42
C GLU A 109 -19.51 12.01 7.39
N HIS A 110 -18.71 11.93 6.32
CA HIS A 110 -18.65 12.93 5.25
C HIS A 110 -19.62 12.65 4.10
N LYS A 111 -20.32 11.51 4.12
CA LYS A 111 -21.25 11.03 3.08
C LYS A 111 -20.65 11.02 1.66
N SER A 112 -19.33 10.94 1.55
CA SER A 112 -18.59 11.01 0.28
C SER A 112 -17.18 10.46 0.44
N MET A 113 -16.54 10.11 -0.67
CA MET A 113 -15.11 9.83 -0.71
C MET A 113 -14.36 11.10 -1.12
N SER A 114 -13.32 11.45 -0.38
CA SER A 114 -12.52 12.65 -0.63
C SER A 114 -11.09 12.49 -0.09
N VAL A 115 -10.19 13.38 -0.49
CA VAL A 115 -8.82 13.45 0.05
C VAL A 115 -8.85 13.58 1.58
N GLU A 116 -9.76 14.39 2.11
CA GLU A 116 -9.92 14.59 3.55
C GLU A 116 -10.32 13.31 4.29
N VAL A 117 -11.20 12.49 3.71
CA VAL A 117 -11.60 11.19 4.27
C VAL A 117 -10.42 10.23 4.33
N ILE A 118 -9.62 10.18 3.25
CA ILE A 118 -8.43 9.33 3.19
C ILE A 118 -7.39 9.80 4.22
N ARG A 119 -7.11 11.11 4.26
CA ARG A 119 -6.18 11.71 5.24
C ARG A 119 -6.57 11.39 6.68
N LYS A 120 -7.85 11.55 7.03
CA LYS A 120 -8.38 11.18 8.35
C LYS A 120 -8.25 9.69 8.65
N ALA A 121 -8.46 8.81 7.66
CA ALA A 121 -8.30 7.38 7.83
C ALA A 121 -6.84 7.00 8.14
N TYR A 122 -5.88 7.61 7.46
CA TYR A 122 -4.46 7.45 7.74
C TYR A 122 -4.10 7.96 9.14
N GLN A 123 -4.53 9.16 9.51
CA GLN A 123 -4.29 9.73 10.83
C GLN A 123 -4.84 8.83 11.95
N ALA A 124 -6.08 8.35 11.82
CA ALA A 124 -6.67 7.44 12.81
C ALA A 124 -5.94 6.09 12.90
N THR A 125 -5.44 5.58 11.77
CA THR A 125 -4.66 4.32 11.75
C THR A 125 -3.32 4.51 12.46
N GLU A 126 -2.62 5.60 12.16
CA GLU A 126 -1.36 5.98 12.80
C GLU A 126 -1.52 6.19 14.31
N GLU A 127 -2.52 6.96 14.74
CA GLU A 127 -2.84 7.19 16.16
C GLU A 127 -3.20 5.88 16.86
N GLY A 128 -3.98 5.02 16.21
CA GLY A 128 -4.34 3.69 16.72
C GLY A 128 -3.11 2.83 16.97
N PHE A 129 -2.19 2.78 16.00
CA PHE A 129 -0.95 2.00 16.13
C PHE A 129 -0.01 2.59 17.18
N LEU A 130 0.13 3.92 17.27
CA LEU A 130 0.90 4.57 18.33
C LEU A 130 0.35 4.23 19.72
N GLY A 131 -0.96 4.09 19.86
CA GLY A 131 -1.61 3.58 21.07
C GLY A 131 -1.20 2.14 21.41
N VAL A 132 -1.00 1.28 20.40
CA VAL A 132 -0.46 -0.08 20.58
C VAL A 132 0.99 -0.03 21.05
N VAL A 133 1.84 0.77 20.38
CA VAL A 133 3.25 0.95 20.74
C VAL A 133 3.39 1.43 22.18
N THR A 134 2.64 2.46 22.57
CA THR A 134 2.68 3.03 23.92
C THR A 134 2.33 2.00 24.99
N LYS A 135 1.31 1.16 24.76
CA LYS A 135 0.89 0.12 25.70
C LYS A 135 1.89 -1.02 25.79
N GLN A 136 2.52 -1.39 24.68
CA GLN A 136 3.44 -2.53 24.63
C GLN A 136 4.89 -2.17 24.98
N TRP A 137 5.27 -0.89 24.89
CA TRP A 137 6.63 -0.41 25.11
C TRP A 137 7.32 -0.95 26.38
N PRO A 138 6.67 -1.01 27.58
CA PRO A 138 7.33 -1.51 28.79
C PRO A 138 7.72 -3.00 28.73
N ILE A 139 7.05 -3.78 27.87
CA ILE A 139 7.19 -5.24 27.80
C ILE A 139 7.91 -5.65 26.51
N ASN A 140 7.68 -4.93 25.42
CA ASN A 140 8.28 -5.14 24.11
C ASN A 140 8.73 -3.81 23.48
N PRO A 141 9.88 -3.24 23.90
CA PRO A 141 10.38 -1.99 23.34
C PRO A 141 10.68 -2.03 21.83
N GLN A 142 10.90 -3.23 21.27
CA GLN A 142 11.20 -3.39 19.85
C GLN A 142 10.03 -2.97 18.94
N ILE A 143 8.80 -2.93 19.47
CA ILE A 143 7.62 -2.48 18.71
C ILE A 143 7.67 -1.00 18.31
N ALA A 144 8.58 -0.18 18.85
CA ALA A 144 8.77 1.17 18.33
C ALA A 144 9.69 1.24 17.11
N ALA A 145 10.33 0.13 16.74
CA ALA A 145 11.20 0.02 15.58
C ALA A 145 10.53 -0.66 14.38
N VAL A 146 9.30 -1.16 14.55
CA VAL A 146 8.49 -1.69 13.44
C VAL A 146 7.81 -0.55 12.69
N GLY A 147 7.62 -0.72 11.40
CA GLY A 147 6.93 0.25 10.56
C GLY A 147 6.38 -0.37 9.29
N SER A 148 5.63 0.42 8.53
CA SER A 148 5.11 -0.01 7.23
C SER A 148 5.01 1.16 6.26
N CYS A 149 5.52 0.99 5.04
CA CYS A 149 5.03 1.78 3.92
C CYS A 149 3.53 1.52 3.76
N CYS A 150 2.79 2.50 3.27
CA CYS A 150 1.36 2.40 3.09
C CYS A 150 0.95 3.12 1.81
N LEU A 151 0.66 2.34 0.78
CA LEU A 151 0.12 2.82 -0.49
C LEU A 151 -1.34 2.40 -0.57
N VAL A 152 -2.22 3.37 -0.82
CA VAL A 152 -3.64 3.15 -1.04
C VAL A 152 -4.08 3.75 -2.37
N GLY A 153 -4.82 2.96 -3.13
CA GLY A 153 -5.60 3.41 -4.28
C GLY A 153 -7.11 3.29 -4.00
N VAL A 154 -7.87 4.35 -4.26
CA VAL A 154 -9.34 4.32 -4.17
C VAL A 154 -9.95 4.74 -5.50
N ILE A 155 -10.75 3.86 -6.10
CA ILE A 155 -11.53 4.15 -7.30
C ILE A 155 -12.98 4.34 -6.87
N CYS A 156 -13.50 5.56 -6.97
CA CYS A 156 -14.85 5.89 -6.53
C CYS A 156 -15.42 7.06 -7.34
N GLY A 157 -16.65 6.90 -7.86
CA GLY A 157 -17.36 8.00 -8.54
C GLY A 157 -16.65 8.58 -9.76
N GLY A 158 -15.87 7.77 -10.49
CA GLY A 158 -15.06 8.22 -11.64
C GLY A 158 -13.72 8.86 -11.27
N SER A 159 -13.41 8.99 -9.97
CA SER A 159 -12.13 9.49 -9.48
C SER A 159 -11.22 8.34 -9.04
N LEU A 160 -9.92 8.49 -9.29
CA LEU A 160 -8.86 7.67 -8.73
C LEU A 160 -8.08 8.52 -7.73
N TYR A 161 -8.09 8.10 -6.46
CA TYR A 161 -7.28 8.68 -5.39
C TYR A 161 -6.07 7.78 -5.12
N ILE A 162 -4.89 8.37 -5.02
CA ILE A 162 -3.67 7.68 -4.63
C ILE A 162 -3.10 8.41 -3.42
N ALA A 163 -2.89 7.68 -2.32
CA ALA A 163 -2.21 8.16 -1.12
C ALA A 163 -1.03 7.25 -0.84
N ASN A 164 0.16 7.82 -0.63
CA ASN A 164 1.39 7.05 -0.48
C ASN A 164 2.24 7.56 0.67
N LEU A 165 2.52 6.69 1.65
CA LEU A 165 3.55 6.90 2.66
C LEU A 165 4.65 5.86 2.45
N GLY A 166 5.85 6.34 2.12
CA GLY A 166 7.02 5.51 1.86
C GLY A 166 7.32 5.34 0.36
N ASP A 167 7.90 4.21 0.00
CA ASP A 167 8.51 3.99 -1.33
C ASP A 167 7.84 2.88 -2.17
N SER A 168 6.68 2.40 -1.73
CA SER A 168 5.72 1.74 -2.61
C SER A 168 5.29 2.66 -3.76
N ARG A 169 4.85 2.09 -4.88
CA ARG A 169 4.52 2.87 -6.10
C ARG A 169 3.23 2.44 -6.77
N ALA A 170 2.39 3.42 -7.12
CA ALA A 170 1.27 3.24 -8.03
C ALA A 170 1.65 3.67 -9.46
N VAL A 171 1.31 2.85 -10.46
CA VAL A 171 1.59 3.12 -11.88
C VAL A 171 0.33 2.87 -12.71
N LEU A 172 -0.06 3.84 -13.53
CA LEU A 172 -1.14 3.72 -14.50
C LEU A 172 -0.59 3.30 -15.86
N GLY A 173 -1.06 2.17 -16.38
CA GLY A 173 -0.89 1.79 -17.78
C GLY A 173 -1.93 2.48 -18.66
N ARG A 174 -1.51 3.38 -19.55
CA ARG A 174 -2.41 4.07 -20.48
C ARG A 174 -2.17 3.62 -21.91
N VAL A 175 -3.16 3.00 -22.54
CA VAL A 175 -3.12 2.61 -23.95
C VAL A 175 -3.25 3.84 -24.85
N VAL A 176 -2.28 4.05 -25.74
CA VAL A 176 -2.30 5.05 -26.79
C VAL A 176 -3.12 4.50 -27.95
N ARG A 177 -4.36 4.97 -28.12
CA ARG A 177 -5.31 4.41 -29.10
C ARG A 177 -4.79 4.39 -30.55
N ALA A 178 -3.94 5.34 -30.92
CA ALA A 178 -3.41 5.44 -32.28
C ALA A 178 -2.34 4.37 -32.59
N THR A 179 -1.52 3.99 -31.60
CA THR A 179 -0.37 3.08 -31.79
C THR A 179 -0.59 1.70 -31.15
N GLY A 180 -1.51 1.59 -30.19
CA GLY A 180 -1.67 0.41 -29.34
C GLY A 180 -0.63 0.28 -28.23
N GLU A 181 0.32 1.22 -28.12
CA GLU A 181 1.36 1.21 -27.10
C GLU A 181 0.79 1.50 -25.70
N VAL A 182 1.43 0.97 -24.66
CA VAL A 182 1.07 1.23 -23.26
C VAL A 182 2.11 2.14 -22.63
N LEU A 183 1.69 3.34 -22.24
CA LEU A 183 2.53 4.26 -21.46
C LEU A 183 2.39 3.94 -19.97
N ALA A 184 3.53 3.82 -19.28
CA ALA A 184 3.58 3.71 -17.83
C ALA A 184 3.68 5.11 -17.21
N ILE A 185 2.68 5.49 -16.42
CA ILE A 185 2.60 6.80 -15.76
C ILE A 185 2.62 6.57 -14.26
N GLN A 186 3.70 6.98 -13.59
CA GLN A 186 3.78 6.93 -12.13
C GLN A 186 2.79 7.92 -11.51
N LEU A 187 2.00 7.46 -10.54
CA LEU A 187 0.95 8.24 -9.89
C LEU A 187 1.31 8.68 -8.47
N SER A 188 2.35 8.10 -7.88
CA SER A 188 2.81 8.45 -6.52
C SER A 188 4.29 8.84 -6.53
N PRO A 189 4.69 9.93 -5.85
CA PRO A 189 6.09 10.15 -5.52
C PRO A 189 6.56 9.08 -4.53
N GLU A 190 7.84 8.76 -4.56
CA GLU A 190 8.47 7.86 -3.58
C GLU A 190 9.15 8.66 -2.49
N HIS A 191 8.94 8.24 -1.25
CA HIS A 191 9.54 8.87 -0.10
C HIS A 191 10.68 7.99 0.44
N ASN A 192 11.77 7.98 -0.33
CA ASN A 192 13.00 7.22 -0.06
C ASN A 192 14.21 8.15 -0.02
N VAL A 193 15.04 8.07 1.02
CA VAL A 193 16.24 8.92 1.18
C VAL A 193 17.37 8.58 0.21
N ALA A 194 17.21 7.60 -0.68
CA ALA A 194 18.05 7.46 -1.88
C ALA A 194 17.82 8.61 -2.89
N ILE A 195 16.68 9.31 -2.79
CA ILE A 195 16.33 10.46 -3.60
C ILE A 195 16.80 11.74 -2.89
N GLU A 196 17.54 12.60 -3.62
CA GLU A 196 18.15 13.81 -3.04
C GLU A 196 17.10 14.80 -2.50
N SER A 197 15.99 15.03 -3.21
CA SER A 197 14.95 15.94 -2.73
C SER A 197 14.34 15.49 -1.41
N VAL A 198 14.13 14.18 -1.22
CA VAL A 198 13.64 13.60 0.04
C VAL A 198 14.66 13.78 1.16
N ARG A 199 15.96 13.65 0.87
CA ARG A 199 17.03 13.93 1.86
C ARG A 199 16.99 15.39 2.30
N GLN A 200 16.88 16.32 1.36
CA GLN A 200 16.85 17.76 1.66
C GLN A 200 15.62 18.12 2.50
N GLU A 201 14.46 17.56 2.16
CA GLU A 201 13.24 17.72 2.93
C GLU A 201 13.40 17.17 4.36
N MET A 202 13.96 15.97 4.52
CA MET A 202 14.20 15.38 5.84
C MET A 202 15.13 16.23 6.70
N HIS A 203 16.19 16.81 6.13
CA HIS A 203 17.04 17.76 6.84
C HIS A 203 16.31 19.07 7.20
N SER A 204 15.45 19.58 6.31
CA SER A 204 14.67 20.79 6.58
C SER A 204 13.64 20.60 7.69
N LEU A 205 13.03 19.42 7.80
CA LEU A 205 12.06 19.09 8.84
C LEU A 205 12.72 18.80 10.21
N HIS A 206 14.01 18.47 10.21
CA HIS A 206 14.76 18.10 11.41
C HIS A 206 16.06 18.94 11.54
N PRO A 207 15.96 20.28 11.67
CA PRO A 207 17.13 21.15 11.69
C PRO A 207 18.08 20.87 12.87
N ASP A 208 17.54 20.36 13.97
CA ASP A 208 18.31 20.05 15.19
C ASP A 208 18.92 18.63 15.18
N ASP A 209 18.68 17.84 14.14
CA ASP A 209 19.18 16.47 14.00
C ASP A 209 20.06 16.32 12.76
N PRO A 210 21.35 16.70 12.82
CA PRO A 210 22.26 16.60 11.68
C PRO A 210 22.52 15.15 11.24
N LYS A 211 22.09 14.16 12.04
CA LYS A 211 22.21 12.72 11.75
C LYS A 211 20.87 12.09 11.34
N ILE A 212 19.87 12.90 11.00
CA ILE A 212 18.56 12.41 10.56
C ILE A 212 18.70 11.49 9.34
N VAL A 213 19.53 11.87 8.37
CA VAL A 213 19.87 11.06 7.19
C VAL A 213 21.38 10.87 7.15
N VAL A 214 21.83 9.62 7.07
CA VAL A 214 23.26 9.27 7.06
C VAL A 214 23.56 8.25 5.97
N LEU A 215 24.73 8.37 5.36
CA LEU A 215 25.25 7.38 4.43
C LEU A 215 25.92 6.25 5.23
N LYS A 216 25.38 5.03 5.16
CA LYS A 216 25.91 3.85 5.86
C LYS A 216 26.02 2.69 4.88
N HIS A 217 27.22 2.13 4.74
CA HIS A 217 27.53 1.08 3.76
C HIS A 217 27.11 1.47 2.32
N ASN A 218 27.42 2.70 1.90
CA ASN A 218 27.06 3.26 0.60
C ASN A 218 25.55 3.36 0.31
N VAL A 219 24.71 3.29 1.35
CA VAL A 219 23.26 3.44 1.26
C VAL A 219 22.80 4.54 2.21
N TRP A 220 22.02 5.50 1.69
CA TRP A 220 21.42 6.55 2.50
C TRP A 220 20.32 5.97 3.38
N ARG A 221 20.35 6.28 4.69
CA ARG A 221 19.40 5.75 5.67
C ARG A 221 18.96 6.82 6.66
N VAL A 222 17.68 6.80 7.01
CA VAL A 222 17.11 7.54 8.13
C VAL A 222 17.69 6.95 9.42
N LYS A 223 18.39 7.77 10.20
CA LYS A 223 19.12 7.39 11.44
C LYS A 223 20.04 6.16 11.30
N GLY A 224 20.44 5.81 10.07
CA GLY A 224 21.26 4.63 9.82
C GLY A 224 20.50 3.28 9.86
N LEU A 225 19.17 3.32 9.88
CA LEU A 225 18.29 2.16 10.02
C LEU A 225 17.61 1.79 8.69
N ILE A 226 16.71 2.63 8.18
CA ILE A 226 15.86 2.34 7.01
C ILE A 226 16.04 3.39 5.90
N GLN A 227 15.64 3.09 4.66
CA GLN A 227 15.70 4.06 3.56
C GLN A 227 14.42 4.88 3.37
N VAL A 228 13.33 4.50 4.05
CA VAL A 228 11.99 5.06 3.85
C VAL A 228 11.72 6.18 4.86
N SER A 229 11.11 7.28 4.41
CA SER A 229 10.47 8.29 5.27
C SER A 229 9.43 9.06 4.48
N PRO A 230 8.21 9.37 4.98
CA PRO A 230 7.55 8.86 6.19
C PRO A 230 6.90 7.47 5.97
N SER A 231 6.68 6.74 7.06
CA SER A 231 5.95 5.46 7.08
C SER A 231 5.06 5.39 8.33
N VAL A 232 4.00 4.58 8.29
CA VAL A 232 3.13 4.37 9.46
C VAL A 232 3.95 3.72 10.58
N GLY A 233 3.74 4.16 11.82
CA GLY A 233 4.46 3.70 13.02
C GLY A 233 5.88 4.25 13.16
N SER A 234 6.40 4.98 12.18
CA SER A 234 7.74 5.58 12.27
C SER A 234 7.74 6.80 13.18
N PRO A 235 8.73 6.93 14.09
CA PRO A 235 8.90 8.14 14.89
C PRO A 235 9.41 9.33 14.07
N PHE A 236 9.86 9.12 12.83
CA PHE A 236 10.36 10.16 11.92
C PHE A 236 9.25 10.58 10.96
N ARG A 237 8.37 11.43 11.48
CA ARG A 237 7.14 11.86 10.80
C ARG A 237 7.43 12.92 9.75
N ALA A 238 6.66 12.84 8.67
CA ALA A 238 6.39 14.01 7.86
C ALA A 238 5.21 14.81 8.43
N THR A 239 5.20 16.10 8.17
CA THR A 239 4.08 17.00 8.48
C THR A 239 2.81 16.60 7.73
N ASP A 240 1.64 17.01 8.25
CA ASP A 240 0.28 16.71 7.73
C ASP A 240 0.04 16.95 6.23
N ASN A 241 0.95 17.62 5.52
CA ASN A 241 0.88 17.94 4.08
C ASN A 241 1.42 16.84 3.14
N GLN A 242 1.88 15.70 3.63
CA GLN A 242 2.49 14.63 2.80
C GLN A 242 1.58 13.41 2.51
N LEU A 243 0.30 13.47 2.89
CA LEU A 243 -0.71 12.42 2.60
C LEU A 243 -1.47 12.67 1.30
#